data_AF-A0A6C9G1Y6-F1
#
_entry.id   AF-A0A6C9G1Y6-F1
#
_cell.length_a   1.000
_cell.length_b   1.000
_cell.length_c   1.000
_cell.angle_alpha   90.00
_cell.angle_beta   90.00
_cell.angle_gamma   90.00
#
_symmetry.space_group_name_H-M   'P 1'
#
loop_
_entity.id
_entity.type
_entity.pdbx_description
1 polymer ?
#
loop_
_entity_poly.entity_id
_entity_poly.type
_entity_poly.pdbx_seq_one_letter_code
_entity_poly.pdbx_strand_id
1 'polypeptide(L)' 'PIDDAEWTITTLTHTVSPDNGFTTSIELEVKIDDLEME' A
#
# COMPACT_ATOMS: atom_id res chain seq x y z
N PRO A 1 -9.06 -5.50 12.82
CA PRO A 1 -9.95 -5.05 11.72
C PRO A 1 -9.20 -4.59 10.46
N ILE A 2 -8.14 -3.77 10.58
CA ILE A 2 -7.41 -3.23 9.42
C ILE A 2 -6.49 -4.26 8.73
N ASP A 3 -6.03 -5.25 9.48
CA ASP A 3 -5.19 -6.35 8.96
C ASP A 3 -5.97 -7.30 8.04
N ASP A 4 -7.28 -7.44 8.25
CA ASP A 4 -8.19 -8.28 7.46
C ASP A 4 -8.94 -7.48 6.37
N ALA A 5 -8.66 -6.18 6.26
CA ALA A 5 -9.32 -5.32 5.28
C ALA A 5 -8.81 -5.61 3.86
N GLU A 6 -9.68 -5.41 2.87
CA GLU A 6 -9.29 -5.50 1.47
C GLU A 6 -8.58 -4.20 1.05
N TRP A 7 -7.31 -4.33 0.68
CA TRP A 7 -6.48 -3.21 0.23
C TRP A 7 -6.27 -3.26 -1.28
N THR A 8 -6.44 -2.11 -1.92
CA THR A 8 -6.11 -1.93 -3.34
C THR A 8 -4.77 -1.22 -3.45
N ILE A 9 -3.83 -1.81 -4.20
CA ILE A 9 -2.60 -1.10 -4.57
C ILE A 9 -2.95 -0.07 -5.63
N THR A 10 -2.72 1.21 -5.34
CA THR A 10 -2.99 2.32 -6.26
C THR A 10 -1.76 2.66 -7.08
N THR A 11 -0.59 2.71 -6.43
CA THR A 11 0.67 3.07 -7.06
C THR A 11 1.76 2.09 -6.64
N LEU A 12 2.53 1.62 -7.63
CA LEU A 12 3.73 0.83 -7.43
C LEU A 12 4.91 1.55 -8.09
N THR A 13 5.87 2.01 -7.29
CA THR A 13 7.06 2.70 -7.78
C THR A 13 8.31 1.87 -7.48
N HIS A 14 9.05 1.56 -8.54
CA HIS A 14 10.37 0.96 -8.42
C HIS A 14 11.43 2.02 -8.63
N THR A 15 12.40 2.10 -7.71
CA THR A 15 13.55 3.00 -7.85
C THR A 15 14.82 2.16 -7.82
N VAL A 16 15.74 2.44 -8.74
CA VAL A 16 17.09 1.89 -8.72
C VAL A 16 18.04 3.06 -8.46
N SER A 17 18.81 3.00 -7.37
CA SER A 17 19.92 3.94 -7.15
C SER A 17 21.22 3.20 -6.84
N PRO A 18 22.39 3.76 -7.20
CA PRO A 18 23.68 3.18 -6.86
C PRO A 18 23.92 3.10 -5.34
N ASP A 19 23.28 3.99 -4.59
CA ASP A 19 23.51 4.22 -3.16
C ASP A 19 22.56 3.40 -2.28
N ASN A 20 21.34 3.14 -2.76
CA ASN A 20 20.28 2.44 -2.01
C ASN A 20 19.80 1.14 -2.70
N GLY A 21 20.37 0.78 -3.84
CA GLY A 21 20.00 -0.42 -4.59
C GLY A 21 18.62 -0.32 -5.24
N PHE A 22 17.94 -1.46 -5.38
CA PHE A 22 16.57 -1.54 -5.87
C PHE A 22 15.59 -1.41 -4.71
N THR A 23 14.75 -0.38 -4.75
CA THR A 23 13.68 -0.17 -3.77
C THR A 23 12.32 -0.23 -4.46
N THR A 24 11.33 -0.70 -3.69
CA THR A 24 9.94 -0.76 -4.13
C THR A 24 9.09 -0.03 -3.10
N SER A 25 8.35 0.96 -3.57
CA SER A 25 7.38 1.73 -2.79
C SER A 25 5.97 1.39 -3.28
N ILE A 26 5.07 1.12 -2.35
CA ILE A 26 3.69 0.71 -2.63
C ILE A 26 2.76 1.69 -1.92
N GLU A 27 1.85 2.31 -2.66
CA GLU A 27 0.73 3.09 -2.13
C GLU A 27 -0.52 2.22 -2.14
N LEU A 28 -1.22 2.21 -1.01
CA LEU A 28 -2.36 1.35 -0.74
C LEU A 28 -3.56 2.22 -0.38
N GLU A 29 -4.72 1.90 -0.93
CA GLU A 29 -6.01 2.49 -0.60
C GLU A 29 -6.92 1.41 0.01
N VAL A 30 -7.53 1.72 1.15
CA VAL A 30 -8.59 0.91 1.75
C VAL A 30 -9.93 1.59 1.50
N LYS A 31 -10.91 0.84 0.97
CA LYS A 31 -12.27 1.34 0.86
C LYS A 31 -12.96 1.18 2.20
N ILE A 32 -13.39 2.30 2.77
CA ILE A 32 -14.06 2.38 4.08
C ILE A 32 -15.59 2.28 3.89
N ASP A 33 -16.06 1.42 2.99
CA ASP A 33 -17.50 1.22 2.79
C ASP A 33 -18.08 0.25 3.85
N ASP A 34 -17.25 -0.66 4.37
CA ASP A 34 -17.61 -1.75 5.29
C ASP A 34 -16.79 -1.71 6.60
N LEU A 35 -16.02 -0.64 6.81
CA LEU A 35 -15.33 -0.39 8.08
C LEU A 35 -16.40 0.05 9.08
N GLU A 36 -17.12 -0.91 9.66
CA GLU A 36 -17.85 -0.70 10.91
C GLU A 36 -16.85 -0.11 11.90
N MET A 37 -16.95 1.21 12.10
CA MET A 37 -16.21 1.90 13.14
C MET A 37 -16.82 1.49 14.48
N GLU A 38 -16.29 0.43 15.07
CA GLU A 38 -16.54 0.04 16.45
C GLU A 38 -15.82 0.98 17.43
#